data_AF-A0A6V7KYT5-F1
#
_entry.id   AF-A0A6V7KYT5-F1
#
_cell.length_a   1.000
_cell.length_b   1.000
_cell.length_c   1.000
_cell.angle_alpha   90.00
_cell.angle_beta   90.00
_cell.angle_gamma   90.00
#
_symmetry.space_group_name_H-M   'P 1'
#
loop_
_entity.id
_entity.type
_entity.pdbx_description
1 polymer ?
#
loop_
_entity_poly.entity_id
_entity_poly.type
_entity_poly.pdbx_seq_one_letter_code
_entity_poly.pdbx_strand_id
1 'polypeptide(L)'
;ESAVAKHFVALSTNNQKVKEFGIDEKNMFGFWDWVGGRYSLWSAIGLSISLSIGFDNFEKLLSGAFFMDQHFRTAPLEKNAPVILALLGIWYSNFFKAETHALLPYDQYLHRFAAYFQQGDMESNGKYVTRAGNTVNYTTGPIVWGEPGTNGQHAFYQLIHQGTKLIPADFIAPALSHNQ
;
A
#
# COMPACT_ATOMS: atom_id res chain seq x y z
N GLU A 1 4.92 -7.85 -36.84
CA GLU A 1 3.56 -7.45 -36.40
C GLU A 1 2.75 -8.61 -35.82
N SER A 2 2.64 -9.79 -36.46
CA SER A 2 1.83 -10.92 -35.95
C SER A 2 2.21 -11.47 -34.56
N ALA A 3 3.43 -11.23 -34.07
CA ALA A 3 3.87 -11.62 -32.74
C ALA A 3 3.28 -10.74 -31.61
N VAL A 4 2.88 -9.49 -31.90
CA VAL A 4 2.38 -8.55 -30.88
C VAL A 4 1.13 -9.12 -30.20
N ALA A 5 0.18 -9.64 -30.97
CA ALA A 5 -1.05 -10.23 -30.45
C ALA A 5 -0.87 -11.53 -29.62
N LYS A 6 0.33 -12.12 -29.58
CA LYS A 6 0.61 -13.35 -28.81
C LYS A 6 1.50 -13.13 -27.60
N HIS A 7 2.27 -12.04 -27.60
CA HIS A 7 3.27 -11.76 -26.56
C HIS A 7 2.96 -10.49 -25.76
N PHE A 8 1.95 -9.72 -26.13
CA PHE A 8 1.57 -8.47 -25.47
C PHE A 8 0.11 -8.49 -25.02
N VAL A 9 -0.09 -8.04 -23.77
CA VAL A 9 -1.38 -7.75 -23.16
C VAL A 9 -1.35 -6.33 -22.61
N ALA A 10 -2.51 -5.67 -22.50
CA ALA A 10 -2.62 -4.32 -21.96
C ALA A 10 -3.50 -4.29 -20.71
N LEU A 11 -3.10 -3.50 -19.72
CA LEU A 11 -3.89 -3.17 -18.53
C LEU A 11 -4.18 -1.67 -18.59
N SER A 12 -5.39 -1.26 -18.94
CA SER A 12 -5.69 0.15 -19.22
C SER A 12 -7.17 0.48 -19.09
N THR A 13 -7.49 1.76 -18.95
CA THR A 13 -8.85 2.30 -19.04
C THR A 13 -9.16 2.87 -20.43
N ASN A 14 -8.17 2.98 -21.33
CA ASN A 14 -8.29 3.66 -22.62
C ASN A 14 -8.14 2.69 -23.81
N ASN A 15 -9.28 2.15 -24.27
CA ASN A 15 -9.32 1.18 -25.37
C ASN A 15 -8.73 1.73 -26.68
N GLN A 16 -9.00 3.01 -27.00
CA GLN A 16 -8.54 3.61 -28.25
C GLN A 16 -7.01 3.64 -28.32
N LYS A 17 -6.34 4.03 -27.24
CA LYS A 17 -4.87 4.06 -27.18
C LYS A 17 -4.23 2.67 -27.25
N VAL A 18 -4.88 1.66 -26.65
CA VAL A 18 -4.41 0.26 -26.73
C VAL A 18 -4.49 -0.26 -28.16
N LYS A 19 -5.58 0.05 -28.87
CA LYS A 19 -5.76 -0.31 -30.28
C LYS A 19 -4.77 0.41 -31.19
N GLU A 20 -4.56 1.72 -31.00
CA GLU A 20 -3.56 2.50 -31.72
C GLU A 20 -2.14 1.95 -31.54
N PHE A 21 -1.83 1.35 -30.38
CA PHE A 21 -0.56 0.68 -30.11
C PHE A 21 -0.42 -0.69 -30.81
N GLY A 22 -1.52 -1.28 -31.30
CA GLY A 22 -1.52 -2.55 -32.02
C GLY A 22 -1.74 -3.80 -31.15
N ILE A 23 -2.20 -3.64 -29.91
CA ILE A 23 -2.63 -4.77 -29.06
C ILE A 23 -4.08 -5.15 -29.41
N ASP A 24 -4.34 -6.45 -29.53
CA ASP A 24 -5.70 -6.98 -29.72
C ASP A 24 -6.59 -6.60 -28.52
N GLU A 25 -7.80 -6.09 -28.78
CA GLU A 25 -8.76 -5.74 -27.74
C GLU A 25 -9.10 -6.94 -26.83
N LYS A 26 -9.01 -8.17 -27.34
CA LYS A 26 -9.18 -9.40 -26.53
C LYS A 26 -8.05 -9.62 -25.52
N ASN A 27 -6.90 -8.99 -25.73
CA ASN A 27 -5.74 -9.03 -24.84
C ASN A 27 -5.68 -7.79 -23.93
N MET A 28 -6.74 -7.00 -23.90
CA MET A 28 -6.88 -5.86 -23.00
C MET A 28 -7.71 -6.25 -21.77
N PHE A 29 -7.16 -6.00 -20.60
CA PHE A 29 -7.85 -6.14 -19.32
C PHE A 29 -8.15 -4.75 -18.78
N GLY A 30 -9.45 -4.41 -18.78
CA GLY A 30 -9.94 -3.11 -18.36
C GLY A 30 -9.96 -2.93 -16.84
N PHE A 31 -9.83 -1.69 -16.40
CA PHE A 31 -10.21 -1.23 -15.07
C PHE A 31 -10.84 0.17 -15.17
N TRP A 32 -11.25 0.76 -14.05
CA TRP A 32 -12.06 1.97 -14.04
C TRP A 32 -11.37 3.16 -13.37
N ASP A 33 -11.89 4.35 -13.64
CA ASP A 33 -11.39 5.64 -13.14
C ASP A 33 -11.43 5.80 -11.62
N TRP A 34 -12.40 5.15 -10.96
CA TRP A 34 -12.49 5.11 -9.50
C TRP A 34 -11.42 4.21 -8.84
N VAL A 35 -10.64 3.47 -9.63
CA VAL A 35 -9.48 2.70 -9.15
C VAL A 35 -8.23 3.59 -9.18
N GLY A 36 -7.94 4.26 -8.07
CA GLY A 36 -6.72 5.05 -7.92
C GLY A 36 -5.46 4.18 -8.07
N GLY A 37 -4.42 4.69 -8.73
CA GLY A 37 -3.21 3.92 -9.05
C GLY A 37 -2.57 3.21 -7.85
N ARG A 38 -2.40 3.92 -6.73
CA ARG A 38 -1.87 3.35 -5.47
C ARG A 38 -2.79 2.37 -4.74
N TYR A 39 -4.02 2.21 -5.20
CA TYR A 39 -5.00 1.23 -4.72
C TYR A 39 -5.35 0.16 -5.77
N SER A 40 -4.60 0.10 -6.88
CA SER A 40 -5.00 -0.66 -8.07
C SER A 40 -4.61 -2.13 -8.06
N LEU A 41 -3.79 -2.60 -7.12
CA LEU A 41 -3.28 -3.98 -7.04
C LEU A 41 -4.39 -5.03 -7.19
N TRP A 42 -5.58 -4.76 -6.64
CA TRP A 42 -6.72 -5.66 -6.61
C TRP A 42 -7.51 -5.74 -7.93
N SER A 43 -7.18 -4.85 -8.89
CA SER A 43 -7.84 -4.77 -10.19
C SER A 43 -7.10 -5.60 -11.25
N ALA A 44 -7.39 -5.37 -12.53
CA ALA A 44 -6.62 -5.90 -13.65
C ALA A 44 -5.10 -5.64 -13.54
N ILE A 45 -4.68 -4.57 -12.85
CA ILE A 45 -3.26 -4.30 -12.57
C ILE A 45 -2.57 -5.46 -11.82
N GLY A 46 -3.32 -6.22 -11.01
CA GLY A 46 -2.84 -7.43 -10.32
C GLY A 46 -2.63 -8.65 -11.21
N LEU A 47 -2.84 -8.57 -12.53
CA LEU A 47 -2.73 -9.70 -13.45
C LEU A 47 -1.39 -10.43 -13.32
N SER A 48 -0.28 -9.69 -13.21
CA SER A 48 1.05 -10.29 -13.05
C SER A 48 1.19 -11.10 -11.76
N ILE A 49 0.54 -10.66 -10.68
CA ILE A 49 0.48 -11.39 -9.40
C ILE A 49 -0.31 -12.67 -9.61
N SER A 50 -1.52 -12.57 -10.19
CA SER A 50 -2.36 -13.74 -10.46
C SER A 50 -1.67 -14.78 -11.34
N LEU A 51 -0.90 -14.36 -12.35
CA LEU A 51 -0.13 -15.26 -13.20
C LEU A 51 1.03 -15.92 -12.44
N SER A 52 1.63 -15.22 -11.47
CA SER A 52 2.75 -15.73 -10.67
C SER A 52 2.34 -16.72 -9.59
N ILE A 53 1.21 -16.49 -8.92
CA ILE A 53 0.79 -17.30 -7.75
C ILE A 53 -0.40 -18.23 -8.05
N GLY A 54 -0.96 -18.16 -9.25
CA GLY A 54 -2.19 -18.85 -9.64
C GLY A 54 -3.44 -18.09 -9.20
N PHE A 55 -4.52 -18.23 -9.98
CA PHE A 55 -5.76 -17.50 -9.75
C PHE A 55 -6.40 -17.81 -8.38
N ASP A 56 -6.40 -19.08 -7.96
CA ASP A 56 -6.95 -19.49 -6.66
C ASP A 56 -6.27 -18.79 -5.47
N ASN A 57 -4.95 -18.56 -5.56
CA ASN A 57 -4.23 -17.83 -4.51
C ASN A 57 -4.45 -16.31 -4.61
N PHE A 58 -4.63 -15.78 -5.81
CA PHE A 58 -5.04 -14.38 -6.00
C PHE A 58 -6.45 -14.13 -5.45
N GLU A 59 -7.39 -15.07 -5.62
CA GLU A 59 -8.72 -15.01 -5.02
C GLU A 59 -8.68 -15.03 -3.49
N LYS A 60 -7.78 -15.84 -2.90
CA LYS A 60 -7.54 -15.80 -1.44
C LYS A 60 -7.03 -14.44 -0.97
N LEU A 61 -6.12 -13.82 -1.74
CA LEU A 61 -5.63 -12.46 -1.46
C LEU A 61 -6.78 -11.44 -1.51
N LEU A 62 -7.63 -11.49 -2.53
CA LEU A 62 -8.83 -10.64 -2.64
C LEU A 62 -9.80 -10.87 -1.49
N SER A 63 -10.01 -12.13 -1.10
CA SER A 63 -10.90 -12.50 0.00
C SER A 63 -10.40 -11.96 1.34
N GLY A 64 -9.08 -11.98 1.57
CA GLY A 64 -8.46 -11.37 2.75
C GLY A 64 -8.67 -9.85 2.80
N ALA A 65 -8.54 -9.16 1.67
CA ALA A 65 -8.84 -7.73 1.58
C ALA A 65 -10.32 -7.44 1.86
N PHE A 66 -11.23 -8.19 1.21
CA PHE A 66 -12.67 -8.06 1.43
C PHE A 66 -13.08 -8.30 2.88
N PHE A 67 -12.46 -9.27 3.57
CA PHE A 67 -12.67 -9.48 4.99
C PHE A 67 -12.32 -8.23 5.81
N MET A 68 -11.16 -7.62 5.55
CA MET A 68 -10.74 -6.40 6.23
C MET A 68 -11.63 -5.21 5.88
N ASP A 69 -12.12 -5.11 4.64
CA ASP A 69 -13.07 -4.08 4.22
C ASP A 69 -14.39 -4.20 5.00
N GLN A 70 -14.91 -5.42 5.18
CA GLN A 70 -16.12 -5.63 5.99
C GLN A 70 -15.88 -5.29 7.46
N HIS A 71 -14.73 -5.67 8.02
CA HIS A 71 -14.35 -5.27 9.38
C HIS A 71 -14.30 -3.74 9.51
N PHE A 72 -13.60 -3.06 8.62
CA PHE A 72 -13.50 -1.60 8.61
C PHE A 72 -14.87 -0.92 8.50
N ARG A 73 -15.77 -1.46 7.67
CA ARG A 73 -17.09 -0.89 7.44
C ARG A 73 -18.07 -1.10 8.60
N THR A 74 -17.94 -2.21 9.34
CA THR A 74 -19.01 -2.67 10.25
C THR A 74 -18.62 -2.74 11.72
N ALA A 75 -17.33 -2.85 12.06
CA ALA A 75 -16.90 -2.92 13.45
C ALA A 75 -17.12 -1.57 14.16
N PRO A 76 -17.56 -1.57 15.45
CA PRO A 76 -17.56 -0.38 16.29
C PRO A 76 -16.18 0.29 16.30
N LEU A 77 -16.12 1.62 16.31
CA LEU A 77 -14.87 2.38 16.13
C LEU A 77 -13.78 1.98 17.13
N GLU A 78 -14.17 1.72 18.39
CA GLU A 78 -13.29 1.29 19.48
C GLU A 78 -12.75 -0.14 19.34
N LYS A 79 -13.25 -0.91 18.37
CA LYS A 79 -12.77 -2.25 18.00
C LYS A 79 -12.30 -2.33 16.56
N ASN A 80 -12.26 -1.20 15.85
CA ASN A 80 -11.97 -1.14 14.43
C ASN A 80 -10.47 -0.90 14.23
N ALA A 81 -9.76 -1.96 13.84
CA ALA A 81 -8.30 -1.96 13.79
C ALA A 81 -7.72 -0.87 12.86
N PRO A 82 -8.19 -0.69 11.60
CA PRO A 82 -7.74 0.42 10.77
C PRO A 82 -8.03 1.81 11.37
N VAL A 83 -9.18 2.01 12.00
CA VAL A 83 -9.53 3.29 12.65
C VAL A 83 -8.59 3.57 13.82
N ILE A 84 -8.36 2.59 14.68
CA ILE A 84 -7.46 2.73 15.83
C ILE A 84 -6.04 3.06 15.36
N LEU A 85 -5.55 2.36 14.32
CA LEU A 85 -4.23 2.62 13.74
C LEU A 85 -4.13 4.05 13.18
N ALA A 86 -5.16 4.51 12.46
CA ALA A 86 -5.22 5.88 11.95
C ALA A 86 -5.24 6.93 13.08
N LEU A 87 -5.99 6.69 14.15
CA LEU A 87 -6.06 7.58 15.31
C LEU A 87 -4.72 7.65 16.07
N LEU A 88 -3.97 6.54 16.16
CA LEU A 88 -2.61 6.56 16.69
C LEU A 88 -1.68 7.40 15.81
N GLY A 89 -1.78 7.29 14.49
CA GLY A 89 -1.04 8.14 13.55
C GLY A 89 -1.33 9.64 13.76
N ILE A 90 -2.61 10.01 13.88
CA ILE A 90 -3.05 11.38 14.22
C ILE A 90 -2.50 11.82 15.57
N TRP A 91 -2.58 10.95 16.58
CA TRP A 91 -2.10 11.23 17.93
C TRP A 91 -0.60 11.58 17.93
N TYR A 92 0.23 10.73 17.34
CA TYR A 92 1.67 10.96 17.30
C TYR A 92 2.07 12.12 16.39
N SER A 93 1.44 12.26 15.23
CA SER A 93 1.73 13.36 14.29
C SER A 93 1.30 14.70 14.85
N ASN A 94 0.03 14.86 15.21
CA ASN A 94 -0.52 16.17 15.55
C ASN A 94 -0.23 16.61 16.99
N PHE A 95 -0.13 15.69 17.95
CA PHE A 95 0.05 16.01 19.36
C PHE A 95 1.51 15.85 19.80
N PHE A 96 2.17 14.75 19.42
CA PHE A 96 3.57 14.51 19.77
C PHE A 96 4.58 15.05 18.75
N LYS A 97 4.10 15.63 17.64
CA LYS A 97 4.93 16.24 16.58
C LYS A 97 5.92 15.24 15.96
N ALA A 98 5.56 13.96 15.91
CA ALA A 98 6.33 12.97 15.17
C ALA A 98 6.14 13.19 13.67
N GLU A 99 7.24 13.46 12.95
CA GLU A 99 7.21 13.77 11.51
C GLU A 99 7.29 12.51 10.62
N THR A 100 7.76 11.39 11.19
CA THR A 100 8.07 10.18 10.43
C THR A 100 7.40 8.96 11.05
N HIS A 101 7.08 7.96 10.24
CA HIS A 101 6.51 6.68 10.67
C HIS A 101 7.29 5.51 10.06
N ALA A 102 7.78 4.60 10.89
CA ALA A 102 8.58 3.47 10.45
C ALA A 102 7.73 2.19 10.24
N LEU A 103 7.87 1.54 9.09
CA LEU A 103 7.27 0.23 8.80
C LEU A 103 8.35 -0.84 8.83
N LEU A 104 8.29 -1.74 9.82
CA LEU A 104 9.37 -2.66 10.15
C LEU A 104 8.87 -4.11 10.10
N PRO A 105 8.69 -4.69 8.89
CA PRO A 105 8.25 -6.08 8.76
C PRO A 105 9.38 -7.05 9.12
N TYR A 106 9.14 -7.98 10.04
CA TYR A 106 10.03 -9.08 10.41
C TYR A 106 9.74 -10.30 9.51
N ASP A 107 9.75 -10.05 8.21
CA ASP A 107 9.68 -11.07 7.16
C ASP A 107 10.37 -10.52 5.90
N GLN A 108 11.37 -11.26 5.38
CA GLN A 108 12.13 -10.83 4.21
C GLN A 108 11.31 -10.84 2.91
N TYR A 109 10.24 -11.64 2.83
CA TYR A 109 9.30 -11.61 1.71
C TYR A 109 8.53 -10.27 1.65
N LEU A 110 8.49 -9.52 2.75
CA LEU A 110 7.89 -8.19 2.85
C LEU A 110 8.89 -7.03 2.60
N HIS A 111 10.07 -7.28 2.00
CA HIS A 111 11.07 -6.23 1.74
C HIS A 111 10.60 -5.06 0.85
N ARG A 112 9.51 -5.21 0.08
CA ARG A 112 8.88 -4.10 -0.68
C ARG A 112 7.69 -3.46 0.02
N PHE A 113 7.33 -3.92 1.22
CA PHE A 113 6.14 -3.47 1.93
C PHE A 113 6.20 -1.97 2.24
N ALA A 114 7.32 -1.50 2.82
CA ALA A 114 7.50 -0.08 3.12
C ALA A 114 7.44 0.78 1.84
N ALA A 115 8.07 0.33 0.75
CA ALA A 115 8.06 1.03 -0.53
C ALA A 115 6.65 1.12 -1.16
N TYR A 116 5.82 0.08 -1.01
CA TYR A 116 4.43 0.10 -1.45
C TYR A 116 3.61 1.14 -0.66
N PHE A 117 3.74 1.16 0.67
CA PHE A 117 3.01 2.09 1.53
C PHE A 117 3.56 3.52 1.56
N GLN A 118 4.80 3.74 1.13
CA GLN A 118 5.33 5.09 0.86
C GLN A 118 4.44 5.82 -0.14
N GLN A 119 4.13 5.18 -1.28
CA GLN A 119 3.18 5.77 -2.23
C GLN A 119 1.77 5.82 -1.63
N GLY A 120 1.32 4.72 -1.01
CA GLY A 120 -0.02 4.58 -0.44
C GLY A 120 -0.39 5.71 0.54
N ASP A 121 0.51 6.05 1.47
CA ASP A 121 0.28 7.08 2.48
C ASP A 121 0.67 8.47 1.97
N MET A 122 1.92 8.65 1.53
CA MET A 122 2.48 9.98 1.27
C MET A 122 1.80 10.65 0.07
N GLU A 123 1.48 9.91 -0.99
CA GLU A 123 0.75 10.47 -2.15
C GLU A 123 -0.73 10.76 -1.83
N SER A 124 -1.32 10.00 -0.90
CA SER A 124 -2.70 10.23 -0.43
C SER A 124 -2.79 11.47 0.44
N ASN A 125 -1.96 11.51 1.48
CA ASN A 125 -2.14 12.39 2.64
C ASN A 125 -1.11 13.53 2.71
N GLY A 126 -0.08 13.53 1.86
CA GLY A 126 0.89 14.63 1.70
C GLY A 126 0.26 15.85 1.03
N LYS A 127 -0.71 16.47 1.71
CA LYS A 127 -1.54 17.57 1.21
C LYS A 127 -1.58 18.68 2.25
N TYR A 128 -1.88 19.90 1.80
CA TYR A 128 -2.04 21.06 2.67
C TYR A 128 -3.36 21.80 2.48
N VAL A 129 -4.25 21.31 1.60
CA VAL A 129 -5.57 21.89 1.34
C VAL A 129 -6.64 20.89 1.74
N THR A 130 -7.61 21.34 2.53
CA THR A 130 -8.77 20.56 2.97
C THR A 130 -9.78 20.34 1.84
N ARG A 131 -10.72 19.43 2.04
CA ARG A 131 -11.86 19.22 1.12
C ARG A 131 -12.74 20.46 0.93
N ALA A 132 -12.69 21.43 1.85
CA ALA A 132 -13.41 22.69 1.75
C ALA A 132 -12.62 23.79 1.01
N GLY A 133 -11.41 23.49 0.51
CA GLY A 133 -10.55 24.45 -0.20
C GLY A 133 -9.69 25.33 0.72
N ASN A 134 -9.76 25.14 2.04
CA ASN A 134 -8.95 25.91 2.99
C ASN A 134 -7.59 25.26 3.25
N THR A 135 -6.55 26.06 3.48
CA THR A 135 -5.23 25.59 3.94
C THR A 135 -5.30 25.03 5.35
N VAL A 136 -4.63 23.91 5.62
CA VAL A 136 -4.55 23.29 6.94
C VAL A 136 -3.59 24.04 7.88
N ASN A 137 -3.84 23.97 9.18
CA ASN A 137 -2.97 24.50 10.25
C ASN A 137 -2.41 23.38 11.15
N TYR A 138 -2.44 22.14 10.66
CA TYR A 138 -1.98 20.92 11.33
C TYR A 138 -1.09 20.09 10.39
N THR A 139 -0.33 19.16 10.95
CA THR A 139 0.49 18.20 10.18
C THR A 139 -0.41 17.18 9.47
N THR A 140 -0.08 16.84 8.23
CA THR A 140 -0.83 15.85 7.44
C THR A 140 -0.05 14.53 7.32
N GLY A 141 0.11 13.96 6.13
CA GLY A 141 0.80 12.68 5.93
C GLY A 141 2.24 12.70 6.47
N PRO A 142 2.67 11.66 7.20
CA PRO A 142 4.04 11.55 7.70
C PRO A 142 5.02 11.14 6.59
N ILE A 143 6.31 11.22 6.88
CA ILE A 143 7.34 10.55 6.05
C ILE A 143 7.36 9.08 6.42
N VAL A 144 6.95 8.21 5.49
CA VAL A 144 6.94 6.75 5.68
C VAL A 144 8.26 6.15 5.19
N TRP A 145 8.86 5.28 5.99
CA TRP A 145 10.12 4.62 5.65
C TRP A 145 10.29 3.29 6.40
N GLY A 146 11.27 2.48 6.03
CA GLY A 146 11.59 1.25 6.75
C GLY A 146 12.26 0.19 5.89
N GLU A 147 12.77 -0.84 6.58
CA GLU A 147 13.42 -2.02 6.01
C GLU A 147 13.01 -3.25 6.84
N PRO A 148 13.08 -4.46 6.28
CA PRO A 148 12.82 -5.67 7.05
C PRO A 148 13.71 -5.80 8.28
N GLY A 149 13.15 -6.39 9.34
CA GLY A 149 13.91 -6.92 10.45
C GLY A 149 14.62 -8.22 10.06
N THR A 150 15.85 -8.49 10.48
CA THR A 150 16.69 -7.69 11.40
C THR A 150 17.60 -6.68 10.70
N ASN A 151 17.59 -6.57 9.37
CA ASN A 151 18.48 -5.66 8.63
C ASN A 151 18.40 -4.21 9.14
N GLY A 152 17.19 -3.71 9.37
CA GLY A 152 16.98 -2.36 9.92
C GLY A 152 17.64 -2.14 11.30
N GLN A 153 17.76 -3.19 12.12
CA GLN A 153 18.42 -3.13 13.43
C GLN A 153 19.90 -2.73 13.31
N HIS A 154 20.56 -3.18 12.24
CA HIS A 154 21.97 -2.92 11.98
C HIS A 154 22.22 -1.68 11.10
N ALA A 155 21.16 -0.95 10.73
CA ALA A 155 21.26 0.23 9.88
C ALA A 155 20.89 1.52 10.62
N PHE A 156 19.68 1.59 11.21
CA PHE A 156 19.10 2.85 11.67
C PHE A 156 18.40 2.78 13.03
N TYR A 157 18.31 1.61 13.66
CA TYR A 157 17.69 1.49 14.99
C TYR A 157 18.45 2.28 16.08
N GLN A 158 19.74 2.56 15.88
CA GLN A 158 20.50 3.48 16.74
C GLN A 158 19.81 4.86 16.84
N LEU A 159 19.31 5.40 15.72
CA LEU A 159 18.59 6.67 15.71
C LEU A 159 17.19 6.53 16.34
N ILE A 160 16.50 5.41 16.12
CA ILE A 160 15.20 5.14 16.75
C ILE A 160 15.33 5.09 18.29
N HIS A 161 16.39 4.47 18.81
CA HIS A 161 16.56 4.25 20.26
C HIS A 161 17.21 5.40 21.01
N GLN A 162 18.22 6.06 20.44
CA GLN A 162 19.01 7.09 21.14
C GLN A 162 19.05 8.43 20.39
N GLY A 163 18.36 8.52 19.25
CA GLY A 163 18.20 9.80 18.56
C GLY A 163 17.30 10.75 19.33
N THR A 164 17.28 12.00 18.88
CA THR A 164 16.48 13.08 19.48
C THR A 164 15.09 13.22 18.86
N LYS A 165 14.72 12.32 17.95
CA LYS A 165 13.45 12.31 17.21
C LYS A 165 12.55 11.21 17.75
N LEU A 166 11.28 11.52 17.98
CA LEU A 166 10.27 10.50 18.26
C LEU A 166 9.82 9.87 16.94
N ILE A 167 9.95 8.54 16.85
CA ILE A 167 9.63 7.77 15.65
C ILE A 167 8.67 6.64 16.04
N PRO A 168 7.36 6.81 15.83
CA PRO A 168 6.40 5.71 15.85
C PRO A 168 6.79 4.63 14.84
N ALA A 169 6.59 3.36 15.22
CA ALA A 169 7.01 2.22 14.43
C ALA A 169 5.98 1.09 14.48
N ASP A 170 5.61 0.58 13.31
CA ASP A 170 4.78 -0.60 13.17
C ASP A 170 5.65 -1.83 12.92
N PHE A 171 5.61 -2.77 13.87
CA PHE A 171 6.26 -4.07 13.76
C PHE A 171 5.25 -5.08 13.24
N ILE A 172 5.59 -5.76 12.15
CA ILE A 172 4.71 -6.75 11.50
C ILE A 172 5.47 -8.07 11.44
N ALA A 173 4.97 -9.13 12.06
CA ALA A 173 5.65 -10.42 12.10
C ALA A 173 4.65 -11.57 11.97
N PRO A 174 4.88 -12.53 11.06
CA PRO A 174 4.12 -13.77 11.08
C PRO A 174 4.55 -14.64 12.26
N ALA A 175 3.60 -15.31 12.91
CA ALA A 175 3.90 -16.25 14.00
C ALA A 175 4.60 -17.52 13.50
N LEU A 176 4.39 -17.89 12.24
CA LEU A 176 4.96 -19.07 11.60
C LEU A 176 5.82 -18.65 10.41
N SER A 177 7.03 -19.22 10.33
CA SER A 177 7.94 -19.01 9.20
C SER A 177 7.42 -19.68 7.93
N HIS A 178 7.65 -19.04 6.78
CA HIS A 178 7.50 -19.65 5.46
C HIS A 178 8.66 -20.62 5.11
N ASN A 179 9.82 -20.44 5.76
CA ASN A 179 10.94 -21.37 5.70
C ASN A 179 10.75 -22.41 6.82
N GLN A 180 10.03 -23.49 6.51
CA GLN A 180 9.99 -24.70 7.33
C GLN A 180 11.10 -25.67 6.92
#